data_AF-A0A1F0Q6U7-F1
#
_entry.id   AF-A0A1F0Q6U7-F1
#
_cell.length_a   1.000
_cell.length_b   1.000
_cell.length_c   1.000
_cell.angle_alpha   90.00
_cell.angle_beta   90.00
_cell.angle_gamma   90.00
#
_symmetry.space_group_name_H-M   'P 1'
#
loop_
_entity.id
_entity.type
_entity.pdbx_description
1 polymer ?
#
loop_
_entity_poly.entity_id
_entity_poly.type
_entity_poly.pdbx_seq_one_letter_code
_entity_poly.pdbx_strand_id
1 'polypeptide(L)' 'MTTYTTKNEAVLREIIEPLGEYANEHDVDTIADKLIIAGDNGFRLNQDADFWGVVANNPL' A
#
# COMPACT_ATOMS: atom_id res chain seq x y z
N MET A 1 -3.08 11.53 -8.88
CA MET A 1 -2.03 10.59 -8.44
C MET A 1 -1.30 11.26 -7.30
N THR A 2 -1.62 10.86 -6.07
CA THR A 2 -1.01 11.44 -4.87
C THR A 2 0.39 10.85 -4.71
N THR A 3 1.38 11.72 -4.52
CA THR A 3 2.77 11.29 -4.29
C THR A 3 3.15 11.74 -2.89
N TYR A 4 3.72 10.82 -2.12
CA TYR A 4 4.08 11.00 -0.73
C TYR A 4 5.60 11.07 -0.59
N THR A 5 6.05 11.84 0.38
CA THR A 5 7.49 11.99 0.64
C THR A 5 8.08 10.71 1.22
N THR A 6 7.29 9.94 1.98
CA THR A 6 7.74 8.72 2.65
C THR A 6 6.89 7.50 2.27
N LYS A 7 7.51 6.31 2.25
CA LYS A 7 6.80 5.03 2.05
C LYS A 7 5.72 4.87 3.14
N ASN A 8 6.05 5.19 4.40
CA ASN A 8 5.13 5.07 5.52
C ASN A 8 3.85 5.90 5.36
N GLU A 9 3.94 7.14 4.86
CA GLU A 9 2.75 7.95 4.60
C GLU A 9 1.91 7.37 3.46
N ALA A 10 2.55 6.90 2.38
CA ALA A 10 1.85 6.26 1.28
C ALA A 10 1.13 4.98 1.75
N VAL A 11 1.80 4.17 2.57
CA VAL A 11 1.21 2.96 3.16
C VAL A 11 0.05 3.33 4.09
N LEU A 12 0.22 4.32 4.96
CA LEU A 12 -0.85 4.73 5.86
C LEU A 12 -2.09 5.16 5.07
N ARG A 13 -1.91 6.03 4.07
CA ARG A 13 -3.02 6.66 3.33
C ARG A 13 -3.66 5.76 2.28
N GLU A 14 -2.84 5.00 1.56
CA GLU A 14 -3.29 4.23 0.40
C GLU A 14 -3.53 2.76 0.73
N ILE A 15 -3.05 2.26 1.87
CA ILE A 15 -3.18 0.86 2.29
C ILE A 15 -3.93 0.78 3.64
N ILE A 16 -3.40 1.36 4.71
CA ILE A 16 -3.99 1.22 6.05
C ILE A 16 -5.36 1.92 6.16
N GLU A 17 -5.52 3.15 5.67
CA GLU A 17 -6.82 3.87 5.66
C GLU A 17 -7.92 3.07 4.93
N PRO A 18 -7.72 2.51 3.73
CA PRO A 18 -8.73 1.69 3.06
C PRO A 18 -8.92 0.29 3.64
N LEU A 19 -7.86 -0.32 4.21
CA LEU A 19 -7.97 -1.62 4.90
C LEU A 19 -8.66 -1.49 6.26
N GLY A 20 -8.52 -0.35 6.95
CA GLY A 20 -9.11 -0.13 8.27
C GLY A 20 -8.67 -1.17 9.29
N GLU A 21 -9.64 -1.83 9.91
CA GLU A 21 -9.39 -2.88 10.92
C GLU A 21 -8.69 -4.12 10.37
N TYR A 22 -8.93 -4.44 9.09
CA TYR A 22 -8.31 -5.57 8.40
C TYR A 22 -6.81 -5.39 8.19
N ALA A 23 -6.29 -4.16 8.32
CA ALA A 23 -4.85 -3.90 8.20
C ALA A 23 -4.02 -4.70 9.22
N ASN A 24 -4.59 -5.08 10.37
CA ASN A 24 -3.89 -5.93 11.35
C ASN A 24 -4.01 -7.43 11.06
N GLU A 25 -4.91 -7.83 10.15
CA GLU A 25 -5.10 -9.22 9.72
C GLU A 25 -4.31 -9.55 8.44
N HIS A 26 -3.61 -8.57 7.87
CA HIS A 26 -2.88 -8.67 6.63
C HIS A 26 -1.43 -8.19 6.78
N ASP A 27 -0.52 -8.76 5.99
CA ASP A 27 0.88 -8.36 5.98
C ASP A 27 1.07 -7.05 5.20
N VAL A 28 0.81 -5.93 5.89
CA VAL A 28 0.86 -4.58 5.31
C VAL A 28 2.23 -4.24 4.75
N ASP A 29 3.31 -4.77 5.31
CA ASP A 29 4.67 -4.51 4.82
C ASP A 29 4.90 -5.15 3.44
N THR A 30 4.49 -6.41 3.28
CA THR A 30 4.52 -7.11 1.98
C THR A 30 3.58 -6.49 0.96
N ILE A 31 2.38 -6.09 1.39
CA ILE A 31 1.40 -5.41 0.54
C ILE A 31 1.96 -4.06 0.09
N ALA A 32 2.58 -3.30 1.00
CA ALA A 32 3.24 -2.04 0.71
C ALA A 32 4.36 -2.19 -0.29
N ASP A 33 5.16 -3.24 -0.21
CA ASP A 33 6.25 -3.45 -1.16
C ASP A 33 5.75 -3.74 -2.57
N LYS A 34 4.61 -4.43 -2.69
CA LYS A 34 3.99 -4.76 -3.97
C LYS A 34 3.18 -3.61 -4.57
N LEU A 35 2.52 -2.83 -3.72
CA LEU A 35 1.59 -1.78 -4.15
C LEU A 35 2.21 -0.38 -4.14
N ILE A 36 3.23 -0.10 -3.34
CA ILE A 36 3.88 1.21 -3.31
C ILE A 36 5.12 1.18 -4.18
N ILE A 37 5.12 2.02 -5.21
CA ILE A 37 6.28 2.21 -6.09
C ILE A 37 6.98 3.52 -5.74
N ALA A 38 8.31 3.50 -5.76
CA ALA A 38 9.13 4.70 -5.69
C ALA A 38 9.27 5.30 -7.10
N GLY A 39 9.03 6.60 -7.23
CA GLY A 39 9.31 7.40 -8.42
C GLY A 39 10.15 8.62 -8.08
N ASP A 40 10.49 9.42 -9.10
CA ASP A 40 11.37 10.59 -8.95
C ASP A 40 10.88 11.63 -7.92
N ASN A 41 9.57 11.71 -7.72
CA ASN A 41 8.93 12.67 -6.81
C ASN A 41 8.50 12.04 -5.47
N GLY A 42 8.91 10.81 -5.16
CA GLY A 42 8.58 10.11 -3.92
C GLY A 42 7.81 8.80 -4.15
N PHE A 43 6.99 8.42 -3.17
CA PHE A 43 6.25 7.16 -3.13
C PHE A 43 4.81 7.34 -3.59
N ARG A 44 4.28 6.38 -4.34
CA ARG A 44 2.91 6.42 -4.85
C ARG A 44 2.33 5.02 -4.97
N LEU A 45 1.01 4.92 -4.90
CA LEU A 45 0.32 3.66 -5.16
C LEU A 45 0.45 3.27 -6.64
N ASN A 46 0.73 2.00 -6.88
CA ASN A 46 0.70 1.37 -8.18
C ASN A 46 -0.75 1.12 -8.58
N GLN A 47 -1.34 2.05 -9.32
CA GLN A 47 -2.73 1.95 -9.78
C GLN A 47 -2.95 0.85 -10.82
N ASP A 48 -1.88 0.30 -11.40
CA ASP A 48 -1.96 -0.82 -12.34
C ASP A 48 -2.04 -2.17 -11.60
N ALA A 49 -1.63 -2.21 -10.33
CA ALA A 49 -1.71 -3.40 -9.52
C ALA A 49 -3.11 -3.59 -8.91
N ASP A 50 -3.55 -4.86 -8.84
CA ASP A 50 -4.82 -5.21 -8.21
C ASP A 50 -4.70 -5.13 -6.68
N PHE A 51 -5.14 -4.01 -6.11
CA PHE A 51 -5.05 -3.73 -4.66
C PHE A 51 -5.64 -4.87 -3.82
N TRP A 52 -6.91 -5.22 -4.08
CA TRP A 52 -7.63 -6.22 -3.30
C TRP A 52 -7.07 -7.63 -3.50
N GLY A 53 -6.62 -7.97 -4.70
CA GLY A 53 -5.94 -9.22 -5.01
C GLY A 53 -4.62 -9.34 -4.26
N VAL A 54 -3.83 -8.27 -4.16
CA VAL A 54 -2.61 -8.28 -3.36
C VAL A 54 -2.94 -8.42 -1.88
N VAL A 55 -3.90 -7.66 -1.35
CA VAL A 55 -4.34 -7.78 0.06
C VAL A 55 -4.77 -9.21 0.39
N ALA A 56 -5.66 -9.80 -0.42
CA ALA A 56 -6.19 -11.13 -0.20
C ALA A 56 -5.13 -12.24 -0.30
N ASN A 57 -4.06 -12.02 -1.08
CA ASN A 57 -2.96 -12.97 -1.22
C ASN A 57 -1.89 -12.85 -0.12
N ASN A 58 -1.97 -11.86 0.78
CA ASN A 58 -0.99 -11.65 1.85
C ASN A 58 -1.70 -11.47 3.21
N PRO A 59 -2.35 -12.53 3.74
CA PRO A 59 -2.79 -12.57 5.14
C PRO A 59 -1.57 -12.59 6.08
N LEU A 60 -1.77 -12.13 7.32
CA LEU A 60 -0.74 -12.11 8.39
C LEU A 60 -0.34 -13.52 8.86
#